data_AF-A0A958HV07-F1
#
_entry.id   AF-A0A958HV07-F1
#
_cell.length_a   1.000
_cell.length_b   1.000
_cell.length_c   1.000
_cell.angle_alpha   90.00
_cell.angle_beta   90.00
_cell.angle_gamma   90.00
#
_symmetry.space_group_name_H-M   'P 1'
#
loop_
_entity.id
_entity.type
_entity.pdbx_description
1 polymer ?
#
loop_
_entity_poly.entity_id
_entity_poly.type
_entity_poly.pdbx_seq_one_letter_code
_entity_poly.pdbx_strand_id
1 'polypeptide(L)'
;MKQMIFLGIMLISLAFLFNSCLDEKSTVTVPTHPEDWNDPQSNNFHGLTALTENISFDGCQSCHGDINDPANKGGESGVSCYSAGCHAFFPHPDGFNDGNSPAFHGKFIEETLRWDILSCRNCHGTDYAGEGYQEKNCLKCHTAPGGPEACNLCHGSRDNAAPPNDLMGNDDPASVTVGAHQIHLTGTTWTTRIAGKCENCHTKPDQYSAEGHIDDTPHAELNFHGLATGNALVTPSWTRESATCNNVYCHGGFEFRKADSRYPWAYTDDVMSGNKPILSWTDQSVNQTFCGSCHGLPPTGHIGAALDKCGTCHSSVVDENLNIINKYLHINGEIEVY
;
A
#
# COMPACT_ATOMS: atom_id res chain seq x y z
N MET A 1 62.43 12.89 65.13
CA MET A 1 62.94 12.64 63.75
C MET A 1 62.67 11.23 63.22
N LYS A 2 62.91 10.14 63.96
CA LYS A 2 62.70 8.76 63.44
C LYS A 2 61.23 8.38 63.13
N GLN A 3 60.24 8.95 63.82
CA GLN A 3 58.81 8.65 63.57
C GLN A 3 58.22 9.37 62.35
N MET A 4 58.76 10.53 61.95
CA MET A 4 58.26 11.26 60.77
C MET A 4 58.77 10.67 59.45
N ILE A 5 59.91 9.96 59.48
CA ILE A 5 60.46 9.26 58.31
C ILE A 5 59.65 7.99 58.00
N PHE A 6 59.17 7.27 59.03
CA PHE A 6 58.34 6.07 58.84
C PHE A 6 56.94 6.38 58.29
N LEU A 7 56.33 7.50 58.68
CA LEU A 7 55.03 7.93 58.17
C LEU A 7 55.12 8.39 56.69
N GLY A 8 56.22 9.04 56.31
CA GLY A 8 56.48 9.45 54.94
C GLY A 8 56.70 8.28 53.98
N ILE A 9 57.43 7.25 54.41
CA ILE A 9 57.68 6.05 53.59
C ILE A 9 56.41 5.22 53.41
N MET A 10 55.55 5.15 54.44
CA MET A 10 54.28 4.40 54.39
C MET A 10 53.20 5.09 53.53
N LEU A 11 53.22 6.43 53.42
CA LEU A 11 52.34 7.19 52.53
C LEU A 11 52.78 7.11 51.06
N ILE A 12 54.08 7.04 50.79
CA ILE A 12 54.62 6.89 49.44
C ILE A 12 54.35 5.48 48.88
N SER A 13 54.48 4.43 49.70
CA SER A 13 54.13 3.07 49.26
C SER A 13 52.63 2.83 49.08
N LEU A 14 51.76 3.57 49.79
CA LEU A 14 50.32 3.56 49.52
C LEU A 14 49.98 4.28 48.21
N ALA A 15 50.68 5.38 47.88
CA ALA A 15 50.47 6.11 46.62
C ALA A 15 50.91 5.31 45.37
N PHE A 16 51.91 4.43 45.49
CA PHE A 16 52.31 3.53 44.41
C PHE A 16 51.32 2.36 44.17
N LEU A 17 50.51 1.99 45.18
CA LEU A 17 49.48 0.96 45.04
C LEU A 17 48.20 1.45 44.35
N PHE A 18 47.94 2.77 44.31
CA PHE A 18 46.78 3.35 43.63
C PHE A 18 47.03 3.80 42.18
N ASN A 19 48.29 3.96 41.75
CA ASN A 19 48.62 4.40 40.40
C ASN A 19 48.91 3.25 39.40
N SER A 20 48.71 1.99 39.79
CA SER A 20 49.04 0.84 38.92
C SER A 20 47.82 0.19 38.24
N CYS A 21 46.63 0.78 38.33
CA CYS A 21 45.42 0.26 37.65
C CYS A 21 44.54 1.39 37.12
N LEU A 22 45.03 2.15 36.13
CA LEU A 22 44.15 2.89 35.20
C LEU A 22 44.98 3.41 34.02
N ASP A 23 45.64 2.47 33.32
CA ASP A 23 45.80 2.68 31.89
C ASP A 23 44.40 2.46 31.30
N GLU A 24 43.73 3.54 30.91
CA GLU A 24 42.64 3.46 29.93
C GLU A 24 43.26 2.73 28.73
N LYS A 25 42.96 1.44 28.59
CA LYS A 25 43.37 0.68 27.42
C LYS A 25 42.79 1.44 26.23
N SER A 26 43.65 2.18 25.53
CA SER A 26 43.35 2.64 24.18
C SER A 26 42.80 1.44 23.45
N THR A 27 41.57 1.55 22.94
CA THR A 27 40.94 0.49 22.15
C THR A 27 41.81 0.28 20.91
N VAL A 28 42.75 -0.66 21.01
CA VAL A 28 43.42 -1.20 19.84
C VAL A 28 42.30 -1.92 19.11
N THR A 29 41.84 -1.34 18.00
CA THR A 29 41.02 -2.04 17.02
C THR A 29 41.89 -3.13 16.41
N VAL A 30 41.97 -4.26 17.10
CA VAL A 30 42.40 -5.51 16.50
C VAL A 30 41.23 -5.93 15.60
N PRO A 31 41.42 -6.06 14.28
CA PRO A 31 40.39 -6.65 13.43
C PRO A 31 40.23 -8.10 13.89
N THR A 32 39.23 -8.36 14.71
CA THR A 32 38.88 -9.72 15.17
C THR A 32 38.17 -10.51 14.08
N HIS A 33 37.75 -9.82 13.00
CA HIS A 33 37.05 -10.38 11.87
C HIS A 33 37.60 -9.83 10.53
N PRO A 34 37.51 -10.60 9.43
CA PRO A 34 37.72 -10.10 8.07
C PRO A 34 36.83 -8.89 7.73
N GLU A 35 37.24 -8.08 6.75
CA GLU A 35 36.52 -6.88 6.32
C GLU A 35 35.10 -7.19 5.79
N ASP A 36 34.91 -8.38 5.24
CA ASP A 36 33.68 -8.88 4.63
C ASP A 36 32.87 -9.82 5.55
N TRP A 37 33.24 -9.93 6.83
CA TRP A 37 32.57 -10.78 7.83
C TRP A 37 31.09 -10.46 8.03
N ASN A 38 30.68 -9.21 7.78
CA ASN A 38 29.30 -8.75 7.92
C ASN A 38 28.59 -8.55 6.57
N ASP A 39 29.18 -8.96 5.45
CA ASP A 39 28.54 -8.91 4.14
C ASP A 39 27.79 -10.23 3.88
N PRO A 40 26.46 -10.25 3.80
CA PRO A 40 25.68 -11.46 3.52
C PRO A 40 25.99 -12.13 2.18
N GLN A 41 26.61 -11.40 1.25
CA GLN A 41 27.04 -11.92 -0.06
C GLN A 41 28.46 -12.49 -0.03
N SER A 42 29.22 -12.29 1.05
CA SER A 42 30.57 -12.81 1.17
C SER A 42 30.58 -14.29 1.57
N ASN A 43 31.54 -15.04 1.02
CA ASN A 43 31.87 -16.39 1.49
C ASN A 43 32.40 -16.42 2.93
N ASN A 44 32.89 -15.29 3.44
CA ASN A 44 33.34 -15.12 4.82
C ASN A 44 32.23 -14.58 5.73
N PHE A 45 30.98 -14.54 5.28
CA PHE A 45 29.88 -14.07 6.11
C PHE A 45 29.78 -14.87 7.41
N HIS A 46 29.72 -14.18 8.54
CA HIS A 46 29.65 -14.82 9.86
C HIS A 46 28.43 -15.74 10.00
N GLY A 47 27.30 -15.38 9.39
CA GLY A 47 26.10 -16.21 9.41
C GLY A 47 26.31 -17.54 8.67
N LEU A 48 27.08 -17.55 7.58
CA LEU A 48 27.43 -18.79 6.88
C LEU A 48 28.37 -19.64 7.73
N THR A 49 29.35 -19.01 8.37
CA THR A 49 30.31 -19.67 9.26
C THR A 49 29.60 -20.30 10.47
N ALA A 50 28.67 -19.58 11.10
CA ALA A 50 27.87 -20.09 12.21
C ALA A 50 27.00 -21.31 11.80
N LEU A 51 26.47 -21.32 10.57
CA LEU A 51 25.64 -22.42 10.05
C LEU A 51 26.46 -23.65 9.62
N THR A 52 27.65 -23.44 9.06
CA THR A 52 28.42 -24.52 8.41
C THR A 52 29.52 -25.09 9.30
N GLU A 53 30.09 -24.29 10.19
CA GLU A 53 31.24 -24.69 11.01
C GLU A 53 30.87 -25.06 12.45
N ASN A 54 29.57 -24.99 12.81
CA ASN A 54 29.04 -25.34 14.14
C ASN A 54 29.82 -24.65 15.27
N ILE A 55 30.08 -23.35 15.09
CA ILE A 55 30.81 -22.51 16.04
C ILE A 55 29.98 -22.33 17.32
N SER A 56 30.61 -22.51 18.48
CA SER A 56 29.97 -22.15 19.76
C SER A 56 29.85 -20.63 19.88
N PHE A 57 28.65 -20.15 20.17
CA PHE A 57 28.38 -18.74 20.42
C PHE A 57 28.98 -18.23 21.73
N ASP A 58 29.41 -19.12 22.65
CA ASP A 58 29.96 -18.74 23.96
C ASP A 58 31.20 -17.84 23.81
N GLY A 59 32.03 -18.09 22.79
CA GLY A 59 33.21 -17.27 22.50
C GLY A 59 32.87 -15.88 21.94
N CYS A 60 31.67 -15.70 21.39
CA CYS A 60 31.20 -14.43 20.84
C CYS A 60 30.55 -13.57 21.93
N GLN A 61 29.91 -14.20 22.92
CA GLN A 61 29.12 -13.53 23.96
C GLN A 61 29.94 -12.57 24.84
N SER A 62 31.24 -12.81 25.03
CA SER A 62 32.10 -11.90 25.78
C SER A 62 32.21 -10.52 25.12
N CYS A 63 32.27 -10.48 23.79
CA CYS A 63 32.40 -9.25 23.04
C CYS A 63 31.05 -8.71 22.55
N HIS A 64 30.11 -9.58 22.18
CA HIS A 64 28.82 -9.21 21.56
C HIS A 64 27.61 -9.31 22.50
N GLY A 65 27.82 -9.72 23.75
CA GLY A 65 26.76 -9.88 24.74
C GLY A 65 26.02 -11.22 24.63
N ASP A 66 25.19 -11.50 25.63
CA ASP A 66 24.39 -12.73 25.70
C ASP A 66 23.33 -12.74 24.59
N ILE A 67 23.29 -13.83 23.82
CA ILE A 67 22.30 -14.05 22.76
C ILE A 67 20.88 -14.20 23.31
N ASN A 68 20.69 -14.47 24.61
CA ASN A 68 19.36 -14.61 25.21
C ASN A 68 18.89 -13.33 25.92
N ASP A 69 19.71 -12.27 25.93
CA ASP A 69 19.39 -11.02 26.61
C ASP A 69 19.24 -9.86 25.61
N PRO A 70 18.00 -9.50 25.22
CA PRO A 70 17.76 -8.36 24.32
C PRO A 70 18.12 -7.00 24.95
N ALA A 71 18.33 -6.91 26.28
CA ALA A 71 18.80 -5.70 26.94
C ALA A 71 20.34 -5.53 26.86
N ASN A 72 21.06 -6.58 26.42
CA ASN A 72 22.51 -6.58 26.40
C ASN A 72 23.01 -5.82 25.17
N LYS A 73 23.47 -4.59 25.39
CA LYS A 73 23.91 -3.61 24.37
C LYS A 73 25.23 -3.99 23.67
N GLY A 74 25.50 -5.27 23.50
CA GLY A 74 26.64 -5.72 22.71
C GLY A 74 27.92 -5.95 23.50
N GLY A 75 27.83 -6.42 24.74
CA GLY A 75 29.00 -6.77 25.56
C GLY A 75 30.07 -5.67 25.62
N GLU A 76 31.34 -6.05 25.48
CA GLU A 76 32.46 -5.10 25.43
C GLU A 76 32.56 -4.33 24.09
N SER A 77 32.02 -4.88 22.99
CA SER A 77 32.11 -4.26 21.66
C SER A 77 31.08 -3.15 21.43
N GLY A 78 29.99 -3.12 22.22
CA GLY A 78 28.84 -2.25 21.99
C GLY A 78 27.95 -2.69 20.82
N VAL A 79 28.27 -3.81 20.15
CA VAL A 79 27.52 -4.38 19.02
C VAL A 79 26.88 -5.69 19.46
N SER A 80 25.55 -5.70 19.61
CA SER A 80 24.79 -6.92 19.93
C SER A 80 24.30 -7.61 18.67
N CYS A 81 24.08 -8.92 18.74
CA CYS A 81 23.46 -9.69 17.66
C CYS A 81 22.18 -8.99 17.17
N TYR A 82 21.32 -8.57 18.10
CA TYR A 82 20.02 -7.96 17.83
C TYR A 82 20.08 -6.52 17.28
N SER A 83 21.17 -5.79 17.56
CA SER A 83 21.37 -4.43 17.04
C SER A 83 21.85 -4.39 15.59
N ALA A 84 22.35 -5.51 15.04
CA ALA A 84 22.97 -5.59 13.72
C ALA A 84 21.98 -5.64 12.54
N GLY A 85 20.70 -5.36 12.77
CA GLY A 85 19.64 -5.32 11.74
C GLY A 85 19.20 -6.70 11.22
N CYS A 86 20.09 -7.68 11.12
CA CYS A 86 19.76 -9.04 10.68
C CYS A 86 19.10 -9.87 11.79
N HIS A 87 19.65 -9.90 13.00
CA HIS A 87 19.04 -10.64 14.12
C HIS A 87 17.96 -9.86 14.88
N ALA A 88 17.67 -8.61 14.47
CA ALA A 88 16.47 -7.93 14.94
C ALA A 88 15.19 -8.72 14.58
N PHE A 89 15.26 -9.49 13.49
CA PHE A 89 14.13 -10.22 12.92
C PHE A 89 14.37 -11.73 12.75
N PHE A 90 15.60 -12.20 13.02
CA PHE A 90 16.02 -13.59 12.85
C PHE A 90 16.73 -14.14 14.11
N PRO A 91 16.52 -15.42 14.52
CA PRO A 91 15.75 -16.46 13.84
C PRO A 91 14.25 -16.20 13.81
N HIS A 92 13.61 -16.52 12.69
CA HIS A 92 12.16 -16.48 12.61
C HIS A 92 11.56 -17.48 13.63
N PRO A 93 10.50 -17.11 14.36
CA PRO A 93 9.88 -18.01 15.33
C PRO A 93 9.23 -19.22 14.65
N ASP A 94 8.98 -20.27 15.43
CA ASP A 94 8.24 -21.43 14.94
C ASP A 94 6.86 -21.03 14.41
N GLY A 95 6.48 -21.58 13.25
CA GLY A 95 5.22 -21.27 12.58
C GLY A 95 5.19 -19.95 11.81
N PHE A 96 6.33 -19.27 11.61
CA PHE A 96 6.40 -18.02 10.84
C PHE A 96 5.87 -18.14 9.40
N ASN A 97 5.96 -19.33 8.79
CA ASN A 97 5.44 -19.61 7.45
C ASN A 97 4.05 -20.27 7.42
N ASP A 98 3.40 -20.49 8.58
CA ASP A 98 2.08 -21.11 8.66
C ASP A 98 1.01 -20.03 8.85
N GLY A 99 0.11 -19.89 7.87
CA GLY A 99 -0.99 -18.91 7.89
C GLY A 99 -1.94 -19.03 9.09
N ASN A 100 -1.98 -20.18 9.76
CA ASN A 100 -2.80 -20.39 10.96
C ASN A 100 -2.06 -20.08 12.26
N SER A 101 -0.75 -19.87 12.20
CA SER A 101 0.07 -19.60 13.38
C SER A 101 -0.21 -18.19 13.93
N PRO A 102 -0.25 -18.02 15.27
CA PRO A 102 -0.13 -16.70 15.88
C PRO A 102 1.15 -15.97 15.48
N ALA A 103 2.22 -16.70 15.16
CA ALA A 103 3.51 -16.16 14.73
C ALA A 103 3.64 -15.97 13.21
N PHE A 104 2.55 -16.11 12.45
CA PHE A 104 2.57 -16.00 10.99
C PHE A 104 3.18 -14.66 10.53
N HIS A 105 4.06 -14.71 9.53
CA HIS A 105 4.77 -13.53 9.03
C HIS A 105 3.84 -12.42 8.55
N GLY A 106 2.64 -12.73 8.02
CA GLY A 106 1.67 -11.70 7.63
C GLY A 106 1.27 -10.80 8.80
N LYS A 107 1.06 -11.36 10.00
CA LYS A 107 0.76 -10.60 11.22
C LYS A 107 1.95 -9.77 11.67
N PHE A 108 3.15 -10.35 11.61
CA PHE A 108 4.38 -9.63 11.92
C PHE A 108 4.60 -8.43 10.99
N ILE A 109 4.34 -8.61 9.68
CA ILE A 109 4.42 -7.54 8.68
C ILE A 109 3.43 -6.42 8.99
N GLU A 110 2.18 -6.75 9.32
CA GLU A 110 1.15 -5.78 9.70
C GLU A 110 1.50 -5.04 11.01
N GLU A 111 1.73 -5.79 12.08
CA GLU A 111 1.81 -5.26 13.45
C GLU A 111 3.15 -4.62 13.77
N THR A 112 4.25 -5.19 13.24
CA THR A 112 5.62 -4.76 13.58
C THR A 112 6.26 -3.92 12.47
N LEU A 113 6.16 -4.40 11.22
CA LEU A 113 6.77 -3.70 10.09
C LEU A 113 5.86 -2.63 9.48
N ARG A 114 4.58 -2.56 9.88
CA ARG A 114 3.58 -1.64 9.33
C ARG A 114 3.57 -1.70 7.80
N TRP A 115 3.59 -2.91 7.28
CA TRP A 115 3.63 -3.25 5.86
C TRP A 115 4.95 -2.96 5.13
N ASP A 116 6.01 -2.49 5.79
CA ASP A 116 7.35 -2.31 5.19
C ASP A 116 8.09 -3.65 5.01
N ILE A 117 7.95 -4.25 3.82
CA ILE A 117 8.57 -5.53 3.45
C ILE A 117 9.88 -5.38 2.67
N LEU A 118 10.38 -4.15 2.45
CA LEU A 118 11.63 -3.94 1.72
C LEU A 118 12.83 -4.44 2.53
N SER A 119 12.74 -4.33 3.86
CA SER A 119 13.74 -4.83 4.80
C SER A 119 14.03 -6.33 4.62
N CYS A 120 13.04 -7.12 4.19
CA CYS A 120 13.19 -8.55 3.95
C CYS A 120 14.18 -8.85 2.80
N ARG A 121 14.32 -7.94 1.81
CA ARG A 121 15.24 -8.10 0.67
C ARG A 121 16.70 -8.24 1.11
N ASN A 122 17.07 -7.66 2.26
CA ASN A 122 18.42 -7.74 2.81
C ASN A 122 18.87 -9.18 3.11
N CYS A 123 17.92 -10.08 3.38
CA CYS A 123 18.21 -11.48 3.69
C CYS A 123 17.67 -12.46 2.63
N HIS A 124 16.59 -12.09 1.94
CA HIS A 124 15.87 -12.93 0.99
C HIS A 124 16.21 -12.63 -0.48
N GLY A 125 17.14 -11.70 -0.72
CA GLY A 125 17.54 -11.25 -2.05
C GLY A 125 16.65 -10.13 -2.58
N THR A 126 17.20 -9.36 -3.52
CA THR A 126 16.51 -8.19 -4.09
C THR A 126 15.22 -8.52 -4.83
N ASP A 127 15.08 -9.76 -5.30
CA ASP A 127 13.91 -10.31 -6.00
C ASP A 127 13.12 -11.31 -5.14
N TYR A 128 13.47 -11.47 -3.86
CA TYR A 128 12.90 -12.45 -2.93
C TYR A 128 13.10 -13.93 -3.33
N ALA A 129 14.00 -14.22 -4.27
CA ALA A 129 14.28 -15.59 -4.72
C ALA A 129 15.23 -16.38 -3.79
N GLY A 130 15.73 -15.74 -2.73
CA GLY A 130 16.53 -16.37 -1.68
C GLY A 130 18.02 -16.50 -2.02
N GLU A 131 18.53 -15.82 -3.04
CA GLU A 131 19.96 -15.84 -3.44
C GLU A 131 20.52 -17.28 -3.61
N GLY A 132 19.71 -18.19 -4.17
CA GLY A 132 20.07 -19.60 -4.38
C GLY A 132 19.74 -20.55 -3.21
N TYR A 133 19.31 -20.03 -2.05
CA TYR A 133 18.88 -20.83 -0.91
C TYR A 133 17.36 -21.06 -0.95
N GLN A 134 16.98 -22.33 -1.10
CA GLN A 134 15.59 -22.74 -1.30
C GLN A 134 14.68 -22.39 -0.12
N GLU A 135 15.20 -22.39 1.10
CA GLU A 135 14.49 -22.10 2.35
C GLU A 135 14.14 -20.61 2.47
N LYS A 136 14.85 -19.73 1.75
CA LYS A 136 14.66 -18.27 1.76
C LYS A 136 13.77 -17.77 0.62
N ASN A 137 13.37 -18.64 -0.31
CA ASN A 137 12.68 -18.25 -1.53
C ASN A 137 11.18 -18.01 -1.29
N CYS A 138 10.79 -16.74 -1.14
CA CYS A 138 9.40 -16.34 -0.93
C CYS A 138 8.52 -16.62 -2.15
N LEU A 139 9.11 -16.67 -3.35
CA LEU A 139 8.41 -16.90 -4.61
C LEU A 139 7.81 -18.31 -4.72
N LYS A 140 8.15 -19.23 -3.81
CA LYS A 140 7.48 -20.53 -3.68
C LYS A 140 5.99 -20.41 -3.38
N CYS A 141 5.62 -19.42 -2.57
CA CYS A 141 4.22 -19.16 -2.20
C CYS A 141 3.69 -17.89 -2.88
N HIS A 142 4.54 -16.86 -3.04
CA HIS A 142 4.18 -15.59 -3.68
C HIS A 142 4.54 -15.61 -5.16
N THR A 143 3.79 -16.36 -5.95
CA THR A 143 4.11 -16.64 -7.37
C THR A 143 3.65 -15.53 -8.33
N ALA A 144 2.93 -14.52 -7.85
CA ALA A 144 2.46 -13.42 -8.68
C ALA A 144 3.66 -12.59 -9.20
N PRO A 145 3.55 -11.93 -10.37
CA PRO A 145 4.57 -10.97 -10.80
C PRO A 145 4.79 -9.89 -9.71
N GLY A 146 6.05 -9.68 -9.33
CA GLY A 146 6.42 -8.81 -8.19
C GLY A 146 6.51 -9.55 -6.85
N GLY A 147 6.16 -10.82 -6.79
CA GLY A 147 6.31 -11.66 -5.60
C GLY A 147 5.54 -11.09 -4.40
N PRO A 148 6.19 -10.93 -3.23
CA PRO A 148 5.61 -10.29 -2.05
C PRO A 148 5.11 -8.85 -2.27
N GLU A 149 5.53 -8.16 -3.34
CA GLU A 149 5.12 -6.78 -3.64
C GLU A 149 3.95 -6.69 -4.62
N ALA A 150 3.42 -7.82 -5.07
CA ALA A 150 2.27 -7.83 -5.96
C ALA A 150 1.07 -7.15 -5.28
N CYS A 151 0.43 -6.19 -5.95
CA CYS A 151 -0.69 -5.42 -5.36
C CYS A 151 -1.82 -6.34 -4.86
N ASN A 152 -2.03 -7.46 -5.56
CA ASN A 152 -3.08 -8.41 -5.26
C ASN A 152 -2.79 -9.35 -4.08
N LEU A 153 -1.61 -9.22 -3.47
CA LEU A 153 -1.26 -9.91 -2.23
C LEU A 153 -1.99 -9.26 -1.05
N CYS A 154 -1.92 -7.94 -0.96
CA CYS A 154 -2.57 -7.17 0.10
C CYS A 154 -3.99 -6.79 -0.30
N HIS A 155 -4.17 -6.25 -1.51
CA HIS A 155 -5.46 -5.75 -1.95
C HIS A 155 -6.20 -6.80 -2.79
N GLY A 156 -7.41 -7.16 -2.38
CA GLY A 156 -8.29 -7.94 -3.24
C GLY A 156 -7.97 -9.42 -3.30
N SER A 157 -7.74 -9.95 -4.50
CA SER A 157 -7.57 -11.39 -4.71
C SER A 157 -6.61 -11.70 -5.84
N ARG A 158 -6.27 -12.98 -6.01
CA ARG A 158 -5.46 -13.47 -7.14
C ARG A 158 -5.95 -12.98 -8.51
N ASP A 159 -7.23 -12.71 -8.67
CA ASP A 159 -7.82 -12.25 -9.94
C ASP A 159 -7.60 -10.75 -10.18
N ASN A 160 -7.70 -9.91 -9.15
CA ASN A 160 -7.50 -8.47 -9.27
C ASN A 160 -7.21 -7.77 -7.92
N ALA A 161 -6.51 -6.64 -8.00
CA ALA A 161 -6.05 -5.85 -6.85
C ALA A 161 -7.06 -4.80 -6.35
N ALA A 162 -8.24 -4.68 -6.96
CA ALA A 162 -9.32 -3.90 -6.38
C ALA A 162 -10.08 -4.82 -5.42
N PRO A 163 -10.44 -4.41 -4.19
CA PRO A 163 -11.03 -5.34 -3.21
C PRO A 163 -12.19 -6.18 -3.75
N PRO A 164 -12.07 -7.53 -3.86
CA PRO A 164 -13.10 -8.41 -3.38
C PRO A 164 -12.94 -8.58 -1.88
N ASN A 165 -11.70 -8.78 -1.40
CA ASN A 165 -11.35 -8.71 0.01
C ASN A 165 -10.60 -7.41 0.32
N ASP A 166 -10.89 -6.78 1.45
CA ASP A 166 -10.06 -5.71 1.99
C ASP A 166 -8.81 -6.27 2.72
N LEU A 167 -7.98 -5.36 3.27
CA LEU A 167 -6.76 -5.73 4.01
C LEU A 167 -7.05 -6.55 5.29
N MET A 168 -8.27 -6.49 5.81
CA MET A 168 -8.72 -7.25 6.99
C MET A 168 -9.42 -8.57 6.59
N GLY A 169 -9.49 -8.88 5.30
CA GLY A 169 -10.15 -10.07 4.78
C GLY A 169 -11.68 -9.97 4.68
N ASN A 170 -12.29 -8.79 4.85
CA ASN A 170 -13.73 -8.61 4.63
C ASN A 170 -14.04 -8.67 3.14
N ASP A 171 -15.08 -9.40 2.76
CA ASP A 171 -15.51 -9.58 1.36
C ASP A 171 -16.94 -9.08 1.07
N ASP A 172 -17.65 -8.63 2.11
CA ASP A 172 -19.02 -8.14 2.02
C ASP A 172 -19.05 -6.74 1.36
N PRO A 173 -19.75 -6.56 0.22
CA PRO A 173 -19.91 -5.25 -0.39
C PRO A 173 -20.66 -4.21 0.46
N ALA A 174 -21.35 -4.62 1.53
CA ALA A 174 -21.90 -3.70 2.52
C ALA A 174 -20.80 -3.02 3.36
N SER A 175 -19.57 -3.54 3.33
CA SER A 175 -18.41 -2.94 4.00
C SER A 175 -17.84 -1.81 3.16
N VAL A 176 -17.59 -0.65 3.77
CA VAL A 176 -17.04 0.54 3.09
C VAL A 176 -15.68 0.29 2.43
N THR A 177 -14.91 -0.66 2.96
CA THR A 177 -13.60 -1.10 2.46
C THR A 177 -13.70 -1.98 1.21
N VAL A 178 -14.85 -2.59 0.94
CA VAL A 178 -15.13 -3.42 -0.25
C VAL A 178 -16.06 -2.70 -1.22
N GLY A 179 -17.27 -2.37 -0.79
CA GLY A 179 -18.22 -1.53 -1.51
C GLY A 179 -18.43 -1.88 -2.98
N ALA A 180 -18.48 -0.85 -3.82
CA ALA A 180 -18.73 -0.98 -5.24
C ALA A 180 -17.45 -1.18 -6.08
N HIS A 181 -16.31 -1.58 -5.53
CA HIS A 181 -15.08 -1.76 -6.32
C HIS A 181 -15.30 -2.69 -7.52
N GLN A 182 -15.83 -3.90 -7.29
CA GLN A 182 -15.94 -4.92 -8.34
C GLN A 182 -16.85 -4.49 -9.50
N ILE A 183 -17.97 -3.82 -9.23
CA ILE A 183 -18.88 -3.38 -10.31
C ILE A 183 -18.24 -2.32 -11.22
N HIS A 184 -17.28 -1.54 -10.71
CA HIS A 184 -16.53 -0.55 -11.49
C HIS A 184 -15.38 -1.15 -12.32
N LEU A 185 -14.99 -2.41 -12.08
CA LEU A 185 -13.98 -3.10 -12.91
C LEU A 185 -14.59 -3.70 -14.17
N THR A 186 -15.87 -4.03 -14.14
CA THR A 186 -16.55 -4.67 -15.27
C THR A 186 -17.05 -3.64 -16.28
N GLY A 187 -16.89 -3.92 -17.57
CA GLY A 187 -17.53 -3.12 -18.63
C GLY A 187 -19.05 -3.13 -18.49
N THR A 188 -19.71 -2.01 -18.82
CA THR A 188 -21.17 -1.89 -18.71
C THR A 188 -21.85 -1.91 -20.08
N THR A 189 -23.18 -1.99 -20.07
CA THR A 189 -23.99 -1.72 -21.28
C THR A 189 -23.98 -0.24 -21.66
N TRP A 190 -23.58 0.65 -20.75
CA TRP A 190 -23.72 2.10 -20.87
C TRP A 190 -22.48 2.79 -21.44
N THR A 191 -21.28 2.32 -21.07
CA THR A 191 -20.01 2.93 -21.46
C THR A 191 -18.86 1.94 -21.41
N THR A 192 -17.84 2.20 -22.21
CA THR A 192 -16.54 1.50 -22.19
C THR A 192 -15.45 2.29 -21.48
N ARG A 193 -15.73 3.51 -21.00
CA ARG A 193 -14.71 4.46 -20.52
C ARG A 193 -14.39 4.38 -19.03
N ILE A 194 -15.15 3.60 -18.25
CA ILE A 194 -15.03 3.55 -16.78
C ILE A 194 -14.31 2.28 -16.30
N ALA A 195 -14.47 1.16 -17.01
CA ALA A 195 -14.01 -0.14 -16.55
C ALA A 195 -12.49 -0.16 -16.32
N GLY A 196 -12.08 -0.51 -15.10
CA GLY A 196 -10.68 -0.63 -14.70
C GLY A 196 -9.92 0.70 -14.58
N LYS A 197 -10.66 1.82 -14.48
CA LYS A 197 -10.10 3.17 -14.34
C LYS A 197 -10.16 3.64 -12.89
N CYS A 198 -9.33 3.04 -12.05
CA CYS A 198 -9.22 3.34 -10.60
C CYS A 198 -9.00 4.83 -10.33
N GLU A 199 -8.28 5.46 -11.24
CA GLU A 199 -7.91 6.87 -11.21
C GLU A 199 -9.13 7.80 -11.22
N ASN A 200 -10.31 7.35 -11.67
CA ASN A 200 -11.52 8.15 -11.56
C ASN A 200 -11.91 8.46 -10.09
N CYS A 201 -11.51 7.64 -9.11
CA CYS A 201 -11.88 7.81 -7.71
C CYS A 201 -10.69 8.19 -6.83
N HIS A 202 -9.56 7.52 -6.99
CA HIS A 202 -8.38 7.69 -6.16
C HIS A 202 -7.11 7.47 -6.97
N THR A 203 -5.99 7.98 -6.46
CA THR A 203 -4.70 7.69 -7.05
C THR A 203 -4.37 6.22 -6.79
N LYS A 204 -4.17 5.44 -7.85
CA LYS A 204 -3.69 4.06 -7.75
C LYS A 204 -2.16 4.07 -7.83
N PRO A 205 -1.45 3.52 -6.83
CA PRO A 205 -0.02 3.31 -6.92
C PRO A 205 0.36 2.42 -8.12
N ASP A 206 1.45 2.78 -8.79
CA ASP A 206 2.01 1.98 -9.88
C ASP A 206 2.92 0.85 -9.37
N GLN A 207 3.43 0.97 -8.14
CA GLN A 207 4.30 -0.01 -7.48
C GLN A 207 4.16 0.04 -5.95
N TYR A 208 4.62 -1.01 -5.28
CA TYR A 208 4.57 -1.13 -3.82
C TYR A 208 5.23 0.06 -3.09
N SER A 209 6.40 0.49 -3.52
CA SER A 209 7.16 1.56 -2.85
C SER A 209 6.81 2.97 -3.35
N ALA A 210 5.63 3.16 -3.96
CA ALA A 210 5.21 4.48 -4.40
C ALA A 210 4.99 5.39 -3.19
N GLU A 211 5.37 6.67 -3.34
CA GLU A 211 5.13 7.68 -2.31
C GLU A 211 3.62 7.81 -2.04
N GLY A 212 3.24 7.77 -0.76
CA GLY A 212 1.84 7.79 -0.33
C GLY A 212 1.07 6.47 -0.48
N HIS A 213 1.72 5.34 -0.82
CA HIS A 213 1.05 4.04 -0.81
C HIS A 213 0.96 3.44 0.60
N ILE A 214 2.09 3.39 1.31
CA ILE A 214 2.18 2.94 2.69
C ILE A 214 2.70 4.11 3.51
N ASP A 215 1.81 4.72 4.28
CA ASP A 215 2.11 5.86 5.13
C ASP A 215 1.28 5.81 6.43
N ASP A 216 1.33 6.90 7.20
CA ASP A 216 0.59 7.03 8.46
C ASP A 216 -0.82 7.62 8.28
N THR A 217 -1.31 7.80 7.06
CA THR A 217 -2.69 8.26 6.83
C THR A 217 -3.66 7.07 6.88
N PRO A 218 -4.87 7.27 7.41
CA PRO A 218 -5.88 6.23 7.40
C PRO A 218 -6.59 6.18 6.04
N HIS A 219 -6.61 5.00 5.43
CA HIS A 219 -7.34 4.69 4.19
C HIS A 219 -6.77 5.36 2.93
N ALA A 220 -7.19 4.88 1.75
CA ALA A 220 -6.81 5.49 0.49
C ALA A 220 -7.42 6.90 0.32
N GLU A 221 -6.61 7.85 -0.14
CA GLU A 221 -7.04 9.20 -0.47
C GLU A 221 -7.90 9.24 -1.73
N LEU A 222 -9.12 9.76 -1.60
CA LEU A 222 -9.99 9.97 -2.75
C LEU A 222 -9.66 11.31 -3.42
N ASN A 223 -9.07 11.20 -4.60
CA ASN A 223 -8.72 12.30 -5.48
C ASN A 223 -9.48 12.12 -6.81
N PHE A 224 -10.77 12.46 -6.82
CA PHE A 224 -11.58 12.31 -8.03
C PHE A 224 -11.01 13.10 -9.21
N HIS A 225 -10.83 12.43 -10.34
CA HIS A 225 -10.36 13.07 -11.56
C HIS A 225 -10.90 12.39 -12.83
N GLY A 226 -10.43 12.85 -13.99
CA GLY A 226 -10.81 12.28 -15.28
C GLY A 226 -12.32 12.33 -15.52
N LEU A 227 -12.91 11.18 -15.81
CA LEU A 227 -14.32 11.13 -16.18
C LEU A 227 -15.25 11.34 -14.98
N ALA A 228 -14.83 11.02 -13.75
CA ALA A 228 -15.65 11.29 -12.55
C ALA A 228 -15.93 12.78 -12.35
N THR A 229 -15.01 13.66 -12.75
CA THR A 229 -15.20 15.13 -12.73
C THR A 229 -15.77 15.66 -14.04
N GLY A 230 -15.98 14.81 -15.04
CA GLY A 230 -16.32 15.23 -16.39
C GLY A 230 -15.28 16.18 -16.98
N ASN A 231 -13.99 15.97 -16.70
CA ASN A 231 -12.92 16.93 -17.03
C ASN A 231 -13.14 18.32 -16.39
N ALA A 232 -13.41 18.34 -15.09
CA ALA A 232 -13.68 19.53 -14.27
C ALA A 232 -15.02 20.25 -14.53
N LEU A 233 -15.97 19.58 -15.18
CA LEU A 233 -17.37 20.05 -15.25
C LEU A 233 -18.07 20.02 -13.89
N VAL A 234 -17.71 19.06 -13.04
CA VAL A 234 -18.29 18.88 -11.71
C VAL A 234 -17.18 18.68 -10.67
N THR A 235 -17.55 18.94 -9.41
CA THR A 235 -16.69 18.65 -8.25
C THR A 235 -17.33 17.52 -7.46
N PRO A 236 -16.90 16.26 -7.68
CA PRO A 236 -17.36 15.13 -6.88
C PRO A 236 -16.91 15.26 -5.43
N SER A 237 -17.66 14.65 -4.53
CA SER A 237 -17.26 14.54 -3.14
C SER A 237 -17.64 13.19 -2.53
N TRP A 238 -16.87 12.80 -1.53
CA TRP A 238 -17.08 11.60 -0.73
C TRP A 238 -17.34 11.97 0.72
N THR A 239 -18.30 11.31 1.34
CA THR A 239 -18.57 11.39 2.78
C THR A 239 -18.42 10.01 3.37
N ARG A 240 -17.34 9.81 4.14
CA ARG A 240 -16.95 8.50 4.65
C ARG A 240 -17.95 7.95 5.66
N GLU A 241 -18.51 8.81 6.50
CA GLU A 241 -19.42 8.43 7.59
C GLU A 241 -20.71 7.80 7.08
N SER A 242 -21.22 8.32 5.95
CA SER A 242 -22.41 7.81 5.27
C SER A 242 -22.09 6.87 4.12
N ALA A 243 -20.81 6.65 3.82
CA ALA A 243 -20.34 5.95 2.63
C ALA A 243 -20.99 6.46 1.33
N THR A 244 -21.10 7.79 1.16
CA THR A 244 -21.80 8.38 0.00
C THR A 244 -20.90 9.17 -0.94
N CYS A 245 -21.15 9.00 -2.24
CA CYS A 245 -20.60 9.81 -3.31
C CYS A 245 -21.64 10.84 -3.78
N ASN A 246 -21.21 12.08 -4.01
CA ASN A 246 -22.06 13.16 -4.49
C ASN A 246 -21.46 13.81 -5.72
N ASN A 247 -22.33 14.37 -6.58
CA ASN A 247 -21.95 15.21 -7.72
C ASN A 247 -20.91 14.58 -8.67
N VAL A 248 -21.01 13.26 -8.90
CA VAL A 248 -20.14 12.52 -9.82
C VAL A 248 -20.69 12.59 -11.24
N TYR A 249 -19.87 12.98 -12.22
CA TYR A 249 -20.29 13.17 -13.62
C TYR A 249 -20.94 11.91 -14.21
N CYS A 250 -20.25 10.76 -14.12
CA CYS A 250 -20.72 9.47 -14.64
C CYS A 250 -22.07 9.03 -14.06
N HIS A 251 -22.43 9.54 -12.89
CA HIS A 251 -23.65 9.19 -12.19
C HIS A 251 -24.77 10.23 -12.31
N GLY A 252 -24.62 11.17 -13.25
CA GLY A 252 -25.64 12.19 -13.51
C GLY A 252 -25.40 13.53 -12.82
N GLY A 253 -24.18 13.78 -12.34
CA GLY A 253 -23.77 15.04 -11.71
C GLY A 253 -23.73 16.26 -12.65
N PHE A 254 -23.87 16.06 -13.97
CA PHE A 254 -23.56 17.07 -14.97
C PHE A 254 -24.60 18.20 -15.08
N GLU A 255 -24.11 19.36 -15.51
CA GLU A 255 -24.89 20.51 -15.97
C GLU A 255 -24.23 21.10 -17.21
N PHE A 256 -24.96 21.12 -18.32
CA PHE A 256 -24.49 21.71 -19.57
C PHE A 256 -25.25 23.02 -19.82
N ARG A 257 -24.52 24.13 -19.96
CA ARG A 257 -25.13 25.44 -20.16
C ARG A 257 -25.47 25.67 -21.62
N LYS A 258 -26.64 26.28 -21.87
CA LYS A 258 -27.08 26.71 -23.20
C LYS A 258 -26.07 27.64 -23.88
N ALA A 259 -25.48 28.55 -23.10
CA ALA A 259 -24.51 29.53 -23.57
C ALA A 259 -23.22 28.91 -24.13
N ASP A 260 -22.85 27.72 -23.64
CA ASP A 260 -21.63 27.01 -24.03
C ASP A 260 -21.89 25.95 -25.11
N SER A 261 -23.17 25.71 -25.45
CA SER A 261 -23.58 24.64 -26.34
C SER A 261 -23.47 25.01 -27.82
N ARG A 262 -23.08 24.02 -28.64
CA ARG A 262 -23.17 24.09 -30.11
C ARG A 262 -24.62 24.00 -30.61
N TYR A 263 -25.55 23.56 -29.75
CA TYR A 263 -26.95 23.29 -30.10
C TYR A 263 -27.93 24.05 -29.19
N PRO A 264 -27.85 25.38 -29.08
CA PRO A 264 -28.67 26.15 -28.14
C PRO A 264 -30.18 26.05 -28.43
N TRP A 265 -30.57 25.67 -29.65
CA TRP A 265 -31.96 25.45 -30.04
C TRP A 265 -32.62 24.27 -29.32
N ALA A 266 -31.83 23.31 -28.81
CA ALA A 266 -32.33 22.13 -28.12
C ALA A 266 -32.66 22.40 -26.63
N TYR A 267 -32.38 23.60 -26.13
CA TYR A 267 -32.55 23.98 -24.73
C TYR A 267 -33.85 24.76 -24.49
N THR A 268 -34.66 24.26 -23.56
CA THR A 268 -35.84 24.97 -23.02
C THR A 268 -35.49 25.91 -21.87
N ASP A 269 -34.37 25.65 -21.19
CA ASP A 269 -33.86 26.43 -20.06
C ASP A 269 -32.39 26.83 -20.29
N ASP A 270 -31.80 27.60 -19.37
CA ASP A 270 -30.38 28.01 -19.47
C ASP A 270 -29.40 26.84 -19.27
N VAL A 271 -29.87 25.73 -18.70
CA VAL A 271 -29.05 24.55 -18.36
C VAL A 271 -29.81 23.27 -18.66
N MET A 272 -29.13 22.28 -19.24
CA MET A 272 -29.55 20.88 -19.22
C MET A 272 -28.83 20.13 -18.11
N SER A 273 -29.56 19.39 -17.29
CA SER A 273 -29.00 18.72 -16.11
C SER A 273 -29.31 17.23 -16.04
N GLY A 274 -28.39 16.49 -15.43
CA GLY A 274 -28.65 15.14 -14.94
C GLY A 274 -29.47 15.12 -13.65
N ASN A 275 -29.76 13.93 -13.15
CA ASN A 275 -30.58 13.74 -11.95
C ASN A 275 -29.82 13.97 -10.64
N LYS A 276 -28.48 14.07 -10.70
CA LYS A 276 -27.60 14.34 -9.56
C LYS A 276 -27.92 13.51 -8.29
N PRO A 277 -28.05 12.18 -8.40
CA PRO A 277 -28.34 11.36 -7.23
C PRO A 277 -27.19 11.36 -6.24
N ILE A 278 -27.53 11.23 -4.96
CA ILE A 278 -26.59 10.84 -3.91
C ILE A 278 -26.47 9.32 -3.97
N LEU A 279 -25.26 8.80 -4.18
CA LEU A 279 -25.02 7.36 -4.29
C LEU A 279 -24.41 6.82 -3.01
N SER A 280 -24.87 5.64 -2.60
CA SER A 280 -24.22 4.88 -1.53
C SER A 280 -23.22 3.90 -2.14
N TRP A 281 -21.99 3.92 -1.63
CA TRP A 281 -20.89 3.06 -2.05
C TRP A 281 -21.07 1.61 -1.61
N THR A 282 -21.78 1.39 -0.52
CA THR A 282 -22.02 0.07 0.08
C THR A 282 -23.37 -0.51 -0.28
N ASP A 283 -24.23 0.25 -0.96
CA ASP A 283 -25.54 -0.20 -1.41
C ASP A 283 -25.55 -0.44 -2.92
N GLN A 284 -25.35 -1.69 -3.31
CA GLN A 284 -25.42 -2.11 -4.71
C GLN A 284 -26.85 -2.13 -5.27
N SER A 285 -27.87 -1.92 -4.43
CA SER A 285 -29.28 -1.85 -4.86
C SER A 285 -29.69 -0.48 -5.41
N VAL A 286 -28.85 0.56 -5.23
CA VAL A 286 -29.02 1.88 -5.85
C VAL A 286 -28.74 1.74 -7.36
N ASN A 287 -29.69 1.12 -8.03
CA ASN A 287 -29.51 0.48 -9.32
C ASN A 287 -29.46 1.52 -10.43
N GLN A 288 -28.30 2.12 -10.69
CA GLN A 288 -28.03 2.94 -11.88
C GLN A 288 -27.94 2.11 -13.18
N THR A 289 -28.74 1.05 -13.28
CA THR A 289 -28.73 0.11 -14.42
C THR A 289 -29.98 0.24 -15.28
N PHE A 290 -30.80 1.28 -15.09
CA PHE A 290 -31.96 1.56 -15.94
C PHE A 290 -31.88 2.96 -16.56
N CYS A 291 -32.32 3.09 -17.81
CA CYS A 291 -32.43 4.39 -18.47
C CYS A 291 -33.34 5.32 -17.65
N GLY A 292 -32.90 6.55 -17.43
CA GLY A 292 -33.62 7.49 -16.56
C GLY A 292 -33.00 7.65 -15.17
N SER A 293 -32.05 6.80 -14.76
CA SER A 293 -31.40 6.93 -13.45
C SER A 293 -30.39 8.08 -13.39
N CYS A 294 -29.61 8.30 -14.46
CA CYS A 294 -28.56 9.31 -14.50
C CYS A 294 -29.08 10.68 -14.98
N HIS A 295 -30.00 10.68 -15.93
CA HIS A 295 -30.68 11.87 -16.45
C HIS A 295 -32.10 11.51 -16.90
N GLY A 296 -32.99 12.50 -16.98
CA GLY A 296 -34.33 12.31 -17.54
C GLY A 296 -34.31 11.84 -19.00
N LEU A 297 -35.43 11.32 -19.48
CA LEU A 297 -35.61 10.92 -20.90
C LEU A 297 -36.73 11.77 -21.53
N PRO A 298 -36.45 12.98 -22.04
CA PRO A 298 -35.13 13.63 -22.19
C PRO A 298 -34.63 14.31 -20.91
N PRO A 299 -33.35 14.74 -20.85
CA PRO A 299 -32.80 15.45 -19.69
C PRO A 299 -33.62 16.70 -19.33
N THR A 300 -33.59 17.10 -18.05
CA THR A 300 -34.20 18.37 -17.62
C THR A 300 -33.58 19.53 -18.38
N GLY A 301 -34.38 20.47 -18.88
CA GLY A 301 -33.92 21.60 -19.71
C GLY A 301 -33.77 21.31 -21.21
N HIS A 302 -34.05 20.08 -21.65
CA HIS A 302 -34.08 19.67 -23.05
C HIS A 302 -35.47 19.86 -23.67
N ILE A 303 -35.53 20.15 -24.98
CA ILE A 303 -36.80 20.16 -25.74
C ILE A 303 -37.57 18.84 -25.57
N GLY A 304 -38.91 18.92 -25.53
CA GLY A 304 -39.72 17.71 -25.46
C GLY A 304 -39.53 16.81 -26.68
N ALA A 305 -39.29 15.52 -26.45
CA ALA A 305 -39.22 14.50 -27.49
C ALA A 305 -39.87 13.19 -27.00
N ALA A 306 -40.53 12.48 -27.90
CA ALA A 306 -40.97 11.12 -27.60
C ALA A 306 -39.76 10.17 -27.55
N LEU A 307 -39.84 9.13 -26.72
CA LEU A 307 -38.74 8.18 -26.48
C LEU A 307 -38.22 7.53 -27.77
N ASP A 308 -39.13 7.15 -28.68
CA ASP A 308 -38.81 6.56 -29.98
C ASP A 308 -38.22 7.56 -30.99
N LYS A 309 -38.05 8.82 -30.61
CA LYS A 309 -37.50 9.89 -31.46
C LYS A 309 -36.12 10.38 -31.04
N CYS A 310 -35.57 9.90 -29.92
CA CYS A 310 -34.21 10.28 -29.48
C CYS A 310 -33.15 10.03 -30.57
N GLY A 311 -33.23 8.87 -31.25
CA GLY A 311 -32.34 8.51 -32.36
C GLY A 311 -32.47 9.39 -33.62
N THR A 312 -33.44 10.31 -33.69
CA THR A 312 -33.51 11.30 -34.79
C THR A 312 -32.39 12.33 -34.69
N CYS A 313 -32.04 12.72 -33.47
CA CYS A 313 -31.00 13.70 -33.17
C CYS A 313 -29.74 13.03 -32.61
N HIS A 314 -29.87 11.95 -31.85
CA HIS A 314 -28.75 11.25 -31.21
C HIS A 314 -28.40 9.94 -31.93
N SER A 315 -28.53 9.92 -33.27
CA SER A 315 -28.37 8.73 -34.13
C SER A 315 -27.01 8.07 -34.05
N SER A 316 -25.98 8.81 -33.65
CA SER A 316 -24.62 8.28 -33.45
C SER A 316 -24.47 7.54 -32.12
N VAL A 317 -25.39 7.72 -31.17
CA VAL A 317 -25.31 7.17 -29.81
C VAL A 317 -26.38 6.13 -29.53
N VAL A 318 -27.64 6.41 -29.90
CA VAL A 318 -28.81 5.56 -29.61
C VAL A 318 -29.63 5.23 -30.86
N ASP A 319 -30.21 4.03 -30.90
CA ASP A 319 -31.16 3.62 -31.96
C ASP A 319 -32.63 4.01 -31.65
N GLU A 320 -33.55 3.65 -32.54
CA GLU A 320 -35.00 3.89 -32.41
C GLU A 320 -35.64 3.15 -31.21
N ASN A 321 -34.97 2.13 -30.68
CA ASN A 321 -35.40 1.34 -29.53
C ASN A 321 -34.69 1.77 -28.23
N LEU A 322 -33.95 2.90 -28.25
CA LEU A 322 -33.14 3.41 -27.14
C LEU A 322 -31.97 2.52 -26.72
N ASN A 323 -31.53 1.59 -27.58
CA ASN A 323 -30.29 0.88 -27.33
C ASN A 323 -29.10 1.80 -27.60
N ILE A 324 -28.11 1.77 -26.72
CA ILE A 324 -26.84 2.46 -26.94
C ILE A 324 -26.02 1.67 -27.95
N ILE A 325 -26.03 2.15 -29.18
CA ILE A 325 -25.28 1.56 -30.30
C ILE A 325 -23.82 2.00 -30.30
N ASN A 326 -23.48 3.12 -29.64
CA ASN A 326 -22.10 3.55 -29.46
C ASN A 326 -21.78 3.96 -28.01
N LYS A 327 -21.28 2.98 -27.25
CA LYS A 327 -20.88 3.15 -25.84
C LYS A 327 -19.70 4.11 -25.62
N TYR A 328 -18.92 4.42 -26.67
CA TYR A 328 -17.81 5.36 -26.55
C TYR A 328 -18.28 6.82 -26.48
N LEU A 329 -19.53 7.09 -26.85
CA LEU A 329 -20.11 8.44 -26.90
C LEU A 329 -21.01 8.73 -25.68
N HIS A 330 -21.86 7.80 -25.25
CA HIS A 330 -22.90 8.09 -24.25
C HIS A 330 -22.44 8.70 -22.91
N ILE A 331 -21.24 8.37 -22.43
CA ILE A 331 -20.67 8.93 -21.18
C ILE A 331 -19.23 9.35 -21.46
N ASN A 332 -19.05 10.43 -22.23
CA ASN A 332 -17.73 10.92 -22.66
C ASN A 332 -17.45 12.41 -22.34
N GLY A 333 -18.40 13.14 -21.77
CA GLY A 333 -18.26 14.58 -21.50
C GLY A 333 -18.89 15.50 -22.53
N GLU A 334 -19.42 14.99 -23.64
CA GLU A 334 -19.90 15.78 -24.78
C GLU A 334 -21.40 15.53 -25.05
N ILE A 335 -22.01 16.43 -25.83
CA ILE A 335 -23.38 16.28 -26.34
C ILE A 335 -23.27 15.96 -27.82
N GLU A 336 -23.60 14.73 -28.20
CA GLU A 336 -23.62 14.29 -29.59
C GLU A 336 -24.97 14.58 -30.23
N VAL A 337 -24.95 15.29 -31.35
CA VAL A 337 -26.12 15.46 -32.21
C VAL A 337 -25.68 15.12 -33.64
N TYR A 338 -26.34 14.13 -34.22
CA TYR A 338 -26.10 13.44 -35.49
C TYR A 338 -24.91 12.46 -35.51
#